data_AF-A0A8C4PEN3-F1
#
_entry.id   AF-A0A8C4PEN3-F1
#
_cell.length_a   1.000
_cell.length_b   1.000
_cell.length_c   1.000
_cell.angle_alpha   90.00
_cell.angle_beta   90.00
_cell.angle_gamma   90.00
#
_symmetry.space_group_name_H-M   'P 1'
#
loop_
_entity.id
_entity.type
_entity.pdbx_description
1 polymer ?
#
loop_
_entity_poly.entity_id
_entity_poly.type
_entity_poly.pdbx_seq_one_letter_code
_entity_poly.pdbx_strand_id
1 'polypeptide(L)'
;MASSLSFVIHVRDSYAAHEPQELTVSGGARSAHISGLLDYTGYDINIKGTTDAGVHTEPLTAFVMTGTCLKVWSLFTGLQKYIFQHG
;
A
#
# COMPACT_ATOMS: atom_id res chain seq x y z
N MET A 1 25.27 4.93 -22.91
CA MET A 1 25.11 4.48 -21.52
C MET A 1 23.62 4.50 -21.21
N ALA A 2 23.02 3.38 -20.84
CA ALA A 2 21.63 3.40 -20.36
C ALA A 2 21.63 4.05 -18.98
N SER A 3 20.89 5.15 -18.82
CA SER A 3 20.64 5.75 -17.52
C SER A 3 19.96 4.71 -16.62
N SER A 4 20.55 4.39 -15.47
CA SER A 4 19.83 3.64 -14.46
C SER A 4 18.87 4.59 -13.73
N LEU A 5 17.79 4.04 -13.19
CA LEU A 5 16.70 4.79 -12.57
C LEU A 5 16.54 4.28 -11.14
N SER A 6 16.08 5.14 -10.25
CA SER A 6 15.49 4.75 -8.96
C SER A 6 14.05 5.22 -8.92
N PHE A 7 13.18 4.51 -8.24
CA PHE A 7 11.81 4.98 -8.01
C PHE A 7 11.59 5.24 -6.53
N VAL A 8 10.79 6.27 -6.26
CA VAL A 8 10.22 6.55 -4.95
C VAL A 8 8.72 6.34 -5.06
N ILE A 9 8.19 5.46 -4.20
CA ILE A 9 6.77 5.16 -4.08
C ILE A 9 6.25 5.86 -2.83
N HIS A 10 5.40 6.85 -3.01
CA HIS A 10 4.64 7.50 -1.95
C HIS A 10 3.27 6.83 -1.81
N VAL A 11 2.92 6.47 -0.59
CA VAL A 11 1.65 5.82 -0.23
C VAL A 11 1.00 6.67 0.84
N ARG A 12 -0.14 7.28 0.52
CA ARG A 12 -0.88 8.15 1.43
C ARG A 12 -2.32 7.67 1.52
N ASP A 13 -2.87 7.59 2.73
CA ASP A 13 -4.30 7.35 2.85
C ASP A 13 -5.08 8.50 2.20
N SER A 14 -6.18 8.20 1.51
CA SER A 14 -6.88 9.18 0.67
C SER A 14 -7.50 10.34 1.46
N TYR A 15 -7.64 10.18 2.78
CA TYR A 15 -8.12 11.23 3.68
C TYR A 15 -6.98 11.97 4.38
N ALA A 16 -5.73 11.57 4.15
CA ALA A 16 -4.55 12.07 4.84
C ALA A 16 -4.66 12.06 6.37
N ALA A 17 -5.37 11.07 6.91
CA ALA A 17 -5.56 10.89 8.34
C ALA A 17 -4.31 10.32 9.02
N HIS A 18 -3.41 9.67 8.27
CA HIS A 18 -2.22 9.01 8.79
C HIS A 18 -0.95 9.48 8.06
N GLU A 19 0.20 9.24 8.68
CA GLU A 19 1.49 9.56 8.09
C GLU A 19 1.71 8.76 6.79
N PRO A 20 2.15 9.40 5.69
CA PRO A 20 2.42 8.69 4.46
C PRO A 20 3.64 7.78 4.61
N GLN A 21 3.65 6.69 3.84
CA GLN A 21 4.81 5.81 3.73
C GLN A 21 5.57 6.11 2.42
N GLU A 22 6.89 6.09 2.50
CA GLU A 22 7.78 6.20 1.34
C GLU A 22 8.63 4.93 1.19
N LEU A 23 8.75 4.43 -0.06
CA LEU A 23 9.62 3.31 -0.39
C LEU A 23 10.51 3.66 -1.58
N THR A 24 11.83 3.49 -1.41
CA THR A 24 12.78 3.57 -2.52
C THR A 24 13.00 2.19 -3.13
N VAL A 25 12.87 2.07 -4.45
CA VAL A 25 13.10 0.82 -5.18
C VAL A 25 14.04 1.03 -6.36
N SER A 26 14.82 0.00 -6.70
CA SER A 26 15.72 0.03 -7.85
C SER A 26 14.94 0.15 -9.17
N GLY A 27 15.51 0.79 -10.19
CA GLY A 27 14.86 0.99 -11.49
C GLY A 27 14.62 -0.29 -12.31
N GLY A 28 15.32 -1.37 -11.97
CA GLY A 28 15.08 -2.70 -12.53
C GLY A 28 13.89 -3.43 -11.89
N ALA A 29 13.41 -2.97 -10.72
CA ALA A 29 12.29 -3.59 -10.03
C ALA A 29 10.98 -3.37 -10.83
N ARG A 30 10.16 -4.41 -10.87
CA ARG A 30 8.83 -4.40 -11.48
C ARG A 30 7.70 -4.59 -10.47
N SER A 31 8.03 -4.84 -9.21
CA SER A 31 7.10 -4.97 -8.11
C SER A 31 7.75 -4.52 -6.80
N ALA A 32 6.91 -4.10 -5.85
CA ALA A 32 7.29 -3.78 -4.48
C ALA A 32 6.15 -4.24 -3.55
N HIS A 33 6.49 -4.72 -2.35
CA HIS A 33 5.51 -5.09 -1.35
C HIS A 33 5.35 -3.95 -0.34
N ILE A 34 4.12 -3.49 -0.15
CA ILE A 34 3.76 -2.45 0.80
C ILE A 34 2.97 -3.11 1.93
N SER A 35 3.44 -2.96 3.17
CA SER A 35 2.89 -3.60 4.37
C SER A 35 2.56 -2.56 5.44
N GLY A 36 1.72 -2.93 6.40
CA GLY A 36 1.33 -2.03 7.50
C GLY A 36 0.21 -1.05 7.14
N LEU A 37 -0.44 -1.26 6.00
CA LEU A 37 -1.63 -0.51 5.60
C LEU A 37 -2.84 -0.93 6.44
N LEU A 38 -3.74 0.03 6.69
CA LEU A 38 -5.00 -0.22 7.38
C LEU A 38 -5.96 -0.97 6.48
N ASP A 39 -6.77 -1.85 7.07
CA ASP A 39 -7.85 -2.55 6.36
C ASP A 39 -8.94 -1.56 5.90
N TYR A 40 -9.63 -1.88 4.81
CA TYR A 40 -10.76 -1.11 4.29
C TYR A 40 -10.45 0.40 4.14
N THR A 41 -9.23 0.72 3.73
CA THR A 41 -8.73 2.10 3.62
C THR A 41 -8.29 2.38 2.19
N GLY A 42 -8.68 3.54 1.66
CA GLY A 42 -8.26 4.02 0.35
C GLY A 42 -6.89 4.66 0.42
N TYR A 43 -6.07 4.41 -0.59
CA TYR A 43 -4.71 4.94 -0.71
C TYR A 43 -4.49 5.52 -2.10
N ASP A 44 -3.93 6.73 -2.11
CA ASP A 44 -3.33 7.34 -3.29
C ASP A 44 -1.86 6.93 -3.35
N ILE A 45 -1.49 6.25 -4.43
CA ILE A 45 -0.15 5.78 -4.73
C ILE A 45 0.45 6.72 -5.77
N ASN A 46 1.65 7.24 -5.51
CA ASN A 46 2.42 8.05 -6.45
C ASN A 46 3.82 7.44 -6.61
N ILE A 47 4.19 7.09 -7.83
CA ILE A 47 5.50 6.54 -8.18
C ILE A 47 6.24 7.54 -9.04
N LYS A 48 7.40 8.01 -8.56
CA LYS A 48 8.26 8.95 -9.28
C LYS A 48 9.63 8.34 -9.52
N GLY A 49 10.10 8.35 -10.77
CA GLY A 49 11.45 7.95 -11.13
C GLY A 49 12.44 9.10 -11.03
N THR A 50 13.67 8.81 -10.66
CA THR A 50 14.82 9.72 -10.73
C THR A 50 16.00 9.01 -11.38
N THR A 51 16.52 9.57 -12.47
CA THR A 51 17.70 9.04 -13.17
C THR A 51 18.97 9.35 -12.39
N ASP A 52 20.06 8.66 -12.70
CA ASP A 52 21.38 8.97 -12.12
C ASP A 52 21.86 10.41 -12.38
N ALA A 53 21.31 11.06 -13.41
CA ALA A 53 21.56 12.48 -13.71
C ALA A 53 20.67 13.44 -12.89
N GLY A 54 19.86 12.93 -11.97
CA GLY A 54 18.92 13.71 -11.15
C GLY A 54 17.64 14.14 -11.87
N VAL A 55 17.41 13.68 -13.11
CA VAL A 55 16.20 14.01 -13.87
C VAL A 55 15.03 13.18 -13.39
N HIS A 56 13.92 13.84 -13.10
CA HIS A 56 12.68 13.19 -12.66
C HIS A 56 11.77 12.79 -13.82
N THR A 57 11.08 11.66 -13.67
CA THR A 57 9.99 11.27 -14.58
C THR A 57 8.69 12.00 -14.23
N GLU A 58 7.74 12.00 -15.16
CA GLU A 58 6.34 12.20 -14.77
C GLU A 58 5.91 11.11 -13.79
N PRO A 59 5.11 11.45 -12.77
CA PRO A 59 4.66 10.50 -11.77
C PRO A 59 3.57 9.57 -12.34
N LEU A 60 3.65 8.29 -12.01
CA LEU A 60 2.53 7.37 -12.16
C LEU A 60 1.67 7.43 -10.90
N THR A 61 0.37 7.65 -11.07
CA THR A 61 -0.58 7.73 -9.96
C THR A 61 -1.63 6.64 -10.05
N ALA A 62 -2.07 6.13 -8.90
CA ALA A 62 -3.14 5.14 -8.80
C ALA A 62 -3.89 5.29 -7.48
N PHE A 63 -5.16 4.92 -7.48
CA PHE A 63 -5.95 4.78 -6.26
C PHE A 63 -6.25 3.30 -6.02
N VAL A 64 -6.07 2.83 -4.79
CA VAL A 64 -6.33 1.44 -4.39
C VAL A 64 -7.03 1.38 -3.04
N MET A 65 -7.90 0.37 -2.87
CA MET A 65 -8.54 0.06 -1.59
C MET A 65 -7.95 -1.22 -1.02
N THR A 66 -7.52 -1.20 0.23
CA THR A 66 -7.14 -2.42 0.93
C THR A 66 -8.39 -3.26 1.24
N GLY A 67 -8.23 -4.58 1.13
CA GLY A 67 -9.25 -5.53 1.56
C GLY A 67 -9.35 -5.59 3.09
N THR A 68 -10.25 -6.42 3.58
CA THR A 68 -10.35 -6.73 5.01
C THR A 68 -9.36 -7.83 5.36
N CYS A 69 -8.57 -7.66 6.42
CA CYS A 69 -7.96 -8.81 7.08
C CYS A 69 -9.10 -9.58 7.77
N LEU A 70 -9.58 -10.65 7.14
CA LEU A 70 -10.44 -11.62 7.82
C LEU A 70 -9.61 -12.27 8.94
N LYS A 71 -9.57 -11.63 10.10
CA LYS A 71 -8.93 -12.19 11.29
C LYS A 71 -9.72 -13.42 11.67
N VAL A 72 -9.05 -14.58 11.69
CA VAL A 72 -9.62 -15.86 12.14
C VAL A 72 -10.28 -15.72 13.53
N TRP A 73 -9.74 -14.86 14.40
CA TRP A 73 -10.33 -14.51 15.68
C TRP A 73 -11.75 -13.91 15.58
N SER A 74 -12.02 -13.08 14.56
CA SER A 74 -13.34 -12.51 14.32
C SER A 74 -14.35 -13.60 13.93
N LEU A 75 -13.93 -14.61 13.17
CA LEU A 75 -14.74 -15.79 12.87
C LEU A 75 -15.02 -16.61 14.13
N PHE A 76 -14.02 -16.84 14.97
CA PHE A 76 -14.20 -17.52 16.27
C PHE A 76 -15.17 -16.77 17.18
N THR A 77 -15.05 -15.45 17.26
CA THR A 77 -15.93 -14.61 18.08
C THR A 77 -17.37 -14.65 17.56
N GLY A 78 -17.57 -14.58 16.24
CA GLY A 78 -18.88 -14.67 15.61
C GLY A 78 -19.54 -16.03 15.84
N LEU A 79 -18.79 -17.12 15.65
CA LEU A 79 -19.26 -18.48 15.88
C LEU A 79 -19.62 -18.72 17.35
N GLN A 80 -18.77 -18.26 18.28
CA GLN A 80 -19.04 -18.38 19.72
C GLN A 80 -20.35 -17.67 20.10
N LYS A 81 -20.57 -16.44 19.62
CA LYS A 81 -21.83 -15.70 19.86
C LYS A 81 -23.04 -16.41 19.27
N TYR A 82 -22.95 -16.95 18.05
CA TYR A 82 -24.03 -17.71 17.42
C TYR A 82 -24.42 -18.94 18.24
N ILE A 83 -23.42 -19.71 18.68
CA ILE A 83 -23.63 -20.92 19.49
C ILE A 83 -24.33 -20.56 20.82
N PHE A 84 -23.91 -19.49 21.50
CA PHE A 84 -24.53 -19.08 22.77
C PHE A 84 -25.89 -18.38 22.63
N GLN A 85 -26.26 -17.90 21.44
CA GLN A 85 -27.58 -17.31 21.18
C GLN A 85 -28.63 -18.34 20.75
N HIS A 86 -28.19 -19.48 20.22
CA HIS A 86 -29.06 -20.53 19.67
C HIS A 86 -28.91 -21.88 20.38
N GLY A 87 -28.16 -21.93 21.49
CA GLY A 87 -27.97 -23.09 22.34
C GLY A 87 -28.56 -22.91 23.73
#